data_AF-A0A7V5F122-F1
#
_entry.id   AF-A0A7V5F122-F1
#
_cell.length_a   1.000
_cell.length_b   1.000
_cell.length_c   1.000
_cell.angle_alpha   90.00
_cell.angle_beta   90.00
_cell.angle_gamma   90.00
#
_symmetry.space_group_name_H-M   'P 1'
#
loop_
_entity.id
_entity.type
_entity.pdbx_description
1 polymer ?
#
loop_
_entity_poly.entity_id
_entity_poly.type
_entity_poly.pdbx_seq_one_letter_code
_entity_poly.pdbx_strand_id
1 'polypeptide(L)' 'MDSGIICNNALITLIAIQNPVDRKAIERIKEMKNWQKKEFGQEIITLLRSL' A
#
# COMPACT_ATOMS: atom_id res chain seq x y z
N MET A 1 2.84 3.41 -18.72
CA MET A 1 2.02 2.57 -17.81
C MET A 1 1.19 3.55 -17.01
N ASP A 2 -0.14 3.44 -17.03
CA ASP A 2 -1.03 4.39 -16.34
C ASP A 2 -0.97 4.23 -14.82
N SER A 3 -0.93 5.35 -14.09
CA SER A 3 -0.91 5.38 -12.63
C SER A 3 -2.12 4.67 -12.01
N GLY A 4 -3.28 4.74 -12.65
CA GLY A 4 -4.51 4.04 -12.23
C GLY A 4 -4.42 2.51 -12.30
N ILE A 5 -3.46 1.95 -13.07
CA ILE A 5 -3.18 0.51 -13.11
C ILE A 5 -2.19 0.12 -12.00
N ILE A 6 -1.32 1.04 -11.61
CA ILE A 6 -0.26 0.84 -10.61
C ILE A 6 -0.79 0.97 -9.20
N CYS A 7 -1.63 1.97 -8.91
CA CYS A 7 -2.28 2.14 -7.60
C CYS A 7 -3.56 2.98 -7.79
N ASN A 8 -4.72 2.32 -7.78
CA ASN A 8 -5.99 3.01 -7.98
C ASN A 8 -6.51 3.67 -6.69
N ASN A 9 -7.48 4.58 -6.84
CA ASN A 9 -8.07 5.32 -5.71
C ASN A 9 -8.69 4.40 -4.64
N ALA A 10 -9.21 3.24 -5.02
CA ALA A 10 -9.77 2.28 -4.06
C ALA A 10 -8.68 1.70 -3.15
N LEU A 11 -7.53 1.33 -3.72
CA LEU A 11 -6.38 0.84 -2.96
C LEU A 11 -5.78 1.93 -2.07
N ILE A 12 -5.68 3.18 -2.56
CA ILE A 12 -5.21 4.33 -1.76
C ILE A 12 -6.12 4.56 -0.56
N THR A 13 -7.44 4.57 -0.79
CA THR A 13 -8.44 4.74 0.27
C THR A 13 -8.34 3.63 1.31
N LEU A 14 -8.18 2.38 0.86
CA LEU A 14 -8.00 1.23 1.72
C LEU A 14 -6.74 1.35 2.60
N ILE A 15 -5.60 1.77 2.02
CA ILE A 15 -4.35 1.99 2.75
C ILE A 15 -4.53 3.11 3.79
N ALA A 16 -5.22 4.19 3.44
CA ALA A 16 -5.49 5.28 4.38
C ALA A 16 -6.36 4.83 5.57
N ILE A 17 -7.36 3.99 5.33
CA ILE A 17 -8.24 3.45 6.39
C ILE A 17 -7.49 2.43 7.26
N GLN A 18 -6.74 1.51 6.67
CA GLN A 18 -6.04 0.46 7.42
C GLN A 18 -4.77 0.95 8.13
N ASN A 19 -4.19 2.06 7.65
CA ASN A 19 -2.93 2.64 8.12
C ASN A 19 -1.82 1.59 8.40
N PRO A 20 -1.38 0.83 7.38
CA PRO A 20 -0.43 -0.27 7.55
C PRO A 20 1.00 0.23 7.82
N VAL A 21 1.33 0.44 9.09
CA VAL A 21 2.65 0.95 9.54
C VAL A 21 3.72 -0.14 9.72
N ASP A 22 3.48 -1.37 9.28
CA ASP A 22 4.47 -2.45 9.28
C ASP A 22 4.24 -3.47 8.15
N ARG A 23 5.24 -4.33 7.94
CA ARG A 23 5.22 -5.32 6.86
C ARG A 23 4.10 -6.35 7.01
N LYS A 24 3.76 -6.78 8.23
CA LYS A 24 2.64 -7.71 8.47
C LYS A 24 1.31 -7.05 8.15
N ALA A 25 1.18 -5.74 8.36
CA ALA A 25 -0.01 -4.99 7.98
C ALA A 25 -0.14 -4.89 6.45
N ILE A 26 0.94 -4.56 5.73
CA ILE A 26 0.95 -4.57 4.25
C ILE A 26 0.58 -5.95 3.69
N GLU A 27 1.14 -7.03 4.24
CA GLU A 27 0.85 -8.39 3.76
C GLU A 27 -0.63 -8.79 3.93
N ARG A 28 -1.33 -8.20 4.92
CA ARG A 28 -2.75 -8.48 5.18
C ARG A 28 -3.71 -7.79 4.21
N ILE A 29 -3.24 -6.84 3.40
CA ILE A 29 -4.05 -6.20 2.36
C ILE A 29 -4.20 -7.18 1.19
N LYS A 30 -5.40 -7.76 1.03
CA LYS A 30 -5.67 -8.79 0.02
C LYS A 30 -5.79 -8.21 -1.38
N GLU A 31 -6.25 -6.98 -1.46
CA GLU A 31 -6.48 -6.20 -2.68
C GLU A 31 -5.18 -5.70 -3.31
N MET A 32 -4.08 -5.66 -2.53
CA MET A 32 -2.76 -5.29 -3.00
C MET A 32 -2.04 -6.52 -3.57
N LYS A 33 -1.64 -6.46 -4.84
CA LYS A 33 -0.92 -7.54 -5.52
C LYS A 33 0.47 -7.71 -4.91
N ASN A 34 0.99 -8.94 -4.93
CA ASN A 34 2.30 -9.26 -4.35
C ASN A 34 3.45 -8.42 -4.92
N TRP A 35 3.41 -8.09 -6.22
CA TRP A 35 4.42 -7.22 -6.82
C TRP A 35 4.33 -5.78 -6.27
N GLN A 36 3.12 -5.24 -6.03
CA GLN A 36 2.97 -3.92 -5.42
C GLN A 36 3.50 -3.91 -3.99
N LYS A 37 3.22 -4.97 -3.22
CA LYS A 37 3.74 -5.11 -1.84
C LYS A 37 5.27 -5.12 -1.82
N LYS A 38 5.88 -5.84 -2.77
CA LYS A 38 7.33 -5.96 -2.90
C LYS A 38 7.99 -4.63 -3.30
N GLU A 39 7.43 -3.94 -4.29
CA GLU A 39 8.05 -2.71 -4.84
C GLU A 39 7.72 -1.46 -4.00
N PHE A 40 6.48 -1.32 -3.51
CA PHE A 40 6.01 -0.08 -2.86
C PHE A 40 5.76 -0.20 -1.36
N GLY A 41 5.69 -1.43 -0.80
CA GLY A 41 5.28 -1.63 0.58
C GLY A 41 6.17 -0.91 1.59
N GLN A 42 7.48 -0.88 1.35
CA GLN A 42 8.42 -0.18 2.22
C GLN A 42 8.23 1.34 2.20
N GLU A 43 8.02 1.92 1.03
CA GLU A 43 7.81 3.37 0.87
C GLU A 43 6.50 3.81 1.53
N ILE A 44 5.44 3.02 1.38
CA ILE A 44 4.16 3.26 2.04
C ILE A 44 4.32 3.25 3.55
N ILE A 45 4.99 2.22 4.11
CA ILE A 45 5.24 2.15 5.56
C ILE A 45 6.03 3.36 6.05
N THR A 46 7.08 3.75 5.33
CA THR A 46 7.90 4.92 5.67
C THR A 46 7.08 6.20 5.67
N LEU A 47 6.26 6.42 4.64
CA LEU A 47 5.38 7.58 4.55
C LEU A 47 4.39 7.61 5.71
N LEU A 48 3.68 6.52 5.96
CA LEU A 48 2.65 6.46 7.01
C LEU A 48 3.21 6.67 8.41
N ARG A 49 4.46 6.29 8.66
CA ARG A 49 5.15 6.56 9.95
C ARG A 49 5.62 8.01 10.11
N SER A 50 5.67 8.76 9.02
CA SER A 50 6.08 10.17 9.01
C SER A 50 4.93 11.16 9.11
N LEU A 51 3.68 10.67 9.04
CA LEU A 51 2.45 11.42 9.27
C LEU A 51 2.16 11.51 10.77
#